data_AF-A0A536YSZ2-F1
#
_entry.id   AF-A0A536YSZ2-F1
#
_cell.length_a   1.000
_cell.length_b   1.000
_cell.length_c   1.000
_cell.angle_alpha   90.00
_cell.angle_beta   90.00
_cell.angle_gamma   90.00
#
_symmetry.space_group_name_H-M   'P 1'
#
loop_
_entity.id
_entity.type
_entity.pdbx_description
1 polymer ?
#
loop_
_entity_poly.entity_id
_entity_poly.type
_entity_poly.pdbx_seq_one_letter_code
_entity_poly.pdbx_strand_id
1 'polypeptide(L)' 'MKVLTACTSCLQGLSRFNDDAGTAADYIVVEIARRILGDGWLPDYVNAASKGGIERVLL' A
#
# COMPACT_ATOMS: atom_id res chain seq x y z
N MET A 1 -9.70 -9.10 -11.21
CA MET A 1 -10.05 -9.44 -9.81
C MET A 1 -9.05 -8.78 -8.87
N LYS A 2 -9.47 -8.20 -7.73
CA LYS A 2 -8.56 -7.56 -6.78
C LYS A 2 -8.31 -8.47 -5.58
N VAL A 3 -7.04 -8.74 -5.28
CA VAL A 3 -6.58 -9.61 -4.17
C VAL A 3 -5.91 -8.72 -3.13
N LEU A 4 -6.29 -8.87 -1.86
CA LEU A 4 -5.71 -8.11 -0.76
C LEU A 4 -4.83 -9.03 0.08
N THR A 5 -3.62 -8.56 0.41
CA THR A 5 -2.67 -9.32 1.24
C THR A 5 -2.04 -8.43 2.32
N ALA A 6 -1.70 -9.02 3.45
CA ALA A 6 -0.87 -8.40 4.47
C ALA A 6 0.61 -8.85 4.37
N CYS A 7 0.89 -9.91 3.63
CA CYS A 7 2.21 -10.52 3.56
C CYS A 7 3.03 -9.92 2.41
N THR A 8 4.17 -9.32 2.74
CA THR A 8 5.11 -8.68 1.81
C THR A 8 5.63 -9.64 0.74
N SER A 9 6.03 -10.85 1.13
CA SER A 9 6.51 -11.86 0.18
C SER A 9 5.40 -12.39 -0.72
N CYS A 10 4.17 -12.51 -0.19
CA CYS A 10 3.02 -12.88 -1.02
C CYS A 10 2.69 -11.80 -2.03
N LEU A 11 2.75 -10.51 -1.67
CA LEU A 11 2.49 -9.43 -2.62
C LEU A 11 3.49 -9.48 -3.77
N GLN A 12 4.79 -9.51 -3.46
CA GLN A 12 5.84 -9.64 -4.48
C GLN A 12 5.62 -10.88 -5.36
N GLY A 13 5.23 -12.00 -4.75
CA GLY A 13 4.93 -13.24 -5.46
C GLY A 13 3.62 -13.21 -6.26
N LEU A 14 2.62 -12.42 -5.89
CA LEU A 14 1.36 -12.31 -6.62
C LEU A 14 1.46 -11.30 -7.77
N SER A 15 2.25 -10.25 -7.60
CA SER A 15 2.43 -9.20 -8.61
C SER A 15 2.94 -9.74 -9.95
N ARG A 16 3.66 -10.86 -9.97
CA ARG A 16 4.11 -11.52 -11.21
C ARG A 16 2.97 -12.02 -12.10
N PHE A 17 1.79 -12.27 -11.52
CA PHE A 17 0.62 -12.79 -12.22
C PHE A 17 -0.39 -11.68 -12.58
N ASN A 18 -0.05 -10.41 -12.32
CA ASN A 18 -0.98 -9.32 -12.59
C ASN A 18 -1.34 -9.27 -14.09
N ASP A 19 -0.32 -9.36 -14.96
CA ASP A 19 -0.49 -9.27 -16.41
C ASP A 19 -1.07 -10.56 -17.01
N ASP A 20 -0.65 -11.73 -16.52
CA ASP A 20 -1.08 -13.03 -17.04
C ASP A 20 -2.51 -13.42 -16.66
N ALA A 21 -2.95 -13.03 -15.46
CA ALA A 21 -4.25 -13.44 -14.91
C ALA A 21 -5.27 -12.30 -14.82
N GLY A 22 -4.93 -11.08 -15.26
CA GLY A 22 -5.77 -9.89 -15.09
C GLY A 22 -6.13 -9.63 -13.61
N THR A 23 -5.18 -9.94 -12.73
CA THR A 23 -5.33 -9.78 -11.28
C THR A 23 -4.55 -8.56 -10.82
N ALA A 24 -4.98 -7.98 -9.70
CA ALA A 24 -4.23 -6.92 -9.04
C ALA A 24 -4.11 -7.27 -7.56
N ALA A 25 -2.88 -7.46 -7.09
CA ALA A 25 -2.59 -7.65 -5.68
C ALA A 25 -2.22 -6.32 -5.03
N ASP A 26 -2.78 -6.05 -3.85
CA ASP A 26 -2.55 -4.82 -3.10
C ASP A 26 -2.50 -5.11 -1.60
N TYR A 27 -1.96 -4.17 -0.83
CA TYR A 27 -1.91 -4.29 0.61
C TYR A 27 -3.28 -4.03 1.25
N ILE A 28 -3.73 -4.93 2.12
CA ILE A 28 -4.99 -4.75 2.85
C ILE A 28 -4.99 -3.47 3.70
N VAL A 29 -3.84 -3.07 4.25
CA VAL A 29 -3.73 -1.87 5.07
C VAL A 29 -3.96 -0.59 4.25
N VAL A 30 -3.51 -0.55 2.99
CA VAL A 30 -3.74 0.58 2.08
C VAL A 30 -5.23 0.75 1.82
N GLU A 31 -5.93 -0.37 1.66
CA GLU A 31 -7.36 -0.33 1.35
C GLU A 31 -8.23 0.05 2.55
N ILE A 32 -7.82 -0.36 3.75
CA ILE A 32 -8.42 0.09 5.00
C ILE A 32 -8.19 1.59 5.18
N ALA A 33 -6.96 2.06 4.97
CA ALA A 33 -6.61 3.47 5.11
C ALA A 33 -7.43 4.35 4.16
N ARG A 34 -7.54 3.98 2.87
CA ARG A 34 -8.35 4.72 1.90
C ARG A 34 -9.83 4.79 2.29
N ARG A 35 -10.40 3.69 2.80
CA ARG A 35 -11.82 3.63 3.18
C ARG A 35 -12.15 4.41 4.46
N ILE A 36 -11.24 4.39 5.44
CA ILE A 36 -11.47 5.02 6.75
C ILE A 36 -11.04 6.49 6.75
N LEU A 37 -9.89 6.80 6.13
CA LEU A 37 -9.24 8.11 6.17
C LEU A 37 -9.51 8.95 4.90
N GLY A 38 -10.10 8.36 3.86
CA GLY A 38 -10.37 9.02 2.57
C GLY A 38 -9.18 8.98 1.61
N ASP A 39 -9.38 9.41 0.36
CA ASP A 39 -8.35 9.30 -0.69
C ASP A 39 -7.09 10.14 -0.46
N GLY A 40 -7.18 11.20 0.35
CA GLY A 40 -6.06 12.08 0.72
C GLY A 40 -5.15 11.55 1.84
N TRP A 41 -5.43 10.35 2.36
CA TRP A 41 -4.78 9.82 3.56
C TRP A 41 -3.24 9.75 3.48
N LEU A 42 -2.69 9.41 2.31
CA LEU A 42 -1.26 9.18 2.15
C LEU A 42 -0.44 10.47 2.25
N PRO A 43 -0.75 11.55 1.50
CA PRO A 43 -0.12 12.86 1.71
C PRO A 43 -0.20 13.36 3.14
N ASP A 44 -1.37 13.23 3.78
CA ASP A 44 -1.59 13.68 5.16
C ASP A 44 -0.73 12.89 6.15
N TYR A 45 -0.68 11.57 5.96
CA TYR A 45 0.16 10.67 6.75
C TYR A 45 1.65 11.00 6.60
N VAL A 46 2.13 11.20 5.37
CA VAL A 46 3.53 11.55 5.10
C VAL A 46 3.88 12.89 5.74
N ASN A 47 3.04 13.91 5.56
CA ASN A 47 3.24 15.23 6.15
C ASN A 47 3.32 15.19 7.69
N ALA A 48 2.45 14.40 8.33
CA ALA A 48 2.47 14.20 9.78
C ALA A 48 3.76 13.48 10.22
N ALA A 49 4.15 12.42 9.51
CA ALA A 49 5.31 11.62 9.85
C ALA A 49 6.65 12.38 9.62
N SER A 50 6.75 13.16 8.55
CA SER A 50 7.91 14.02 8.27
C SER A 50 8.10 15.10 9.34
N LYS A 51 7.01 15.67 9.88
CA LYS A 51 7.07 16.64 10.99
C LYS A 51 7.51 15.99 12.32
N GLY A 52 7.34 14.68 12.46
CA GLY A 52 7.69 13.90 13.66
C GLY A 52 9.14 13.38 13.73
N GLY A 53 9.98 13.67 12.72
CA GLY A 53 11.40 13.29 12.73
C GLY A 53 11.80 12.13 11.80
N ILE A 54 11.03 11.83 10.74
CA ILE A 54 11.55 10.97 9.65
C ILE A 54 12.65 11.73 8.91
N GLU A 55 13.91 11.48 9.29
CA GLU A 55 15.09 12.12 8.69
C GLU A 55 15.42 11.58 7.28
N ARG A 56 15.07 10.31 6.98
CA ARG A 56 15.25 9.70 5.66
C ARG A 56 14.36 8.48 5.46
N VAL A 57 13.81 8.34 4.26
CA VAL A 57 13.20 7.09 3.76
C VAL A 57 14.22 6.38 2.89
N LEU A 58 14.54 5.12 3.20
CA LEU A 58 15.37 4.27 2.36
C LEU A 58 14.44 3.51 1.40
N LEU A 59 14.65 3.73 0.10
CA LEU A 59 13.98 3.03 -1.00
C LEU A 59 14.78 1.81 -1.44
#